data_AF-A0A5J4E2C1-F1
#
_entry.id   AF-A0A5J4E2C1-F1
#
_cell.length_a   1.000
_cell.length_b   1.000
_cell.length_c   1.000
_cell.angle_alpha   90.00
_cell.angle_beta   90.00
_cell.angle_gamma   90.00
#
_symmetry.space_group_name_H-M   'P 1'
#
loop_
_entity.id
_entity.type
_entity.pdbx_description
1 polymer ?
#
loop_
_entity_poly.entity_id
_entity_poly.type
_entity_poly.pdbx_seq_one_letter_code
_entity_poly.pdbx_strand_id
1 'polypeptide(L)'
;MKAVIRRNSVRSLQAEAARADFIRNPIDVLASDHRCRLRSCDFLEQIADSLPDTVNSAFCKKTISRLRYDLPIHHLDENQALFPLLRRRSKLGDNIDGVLDQLEAEHSADESYAAELTECLTLLARGEPPGDPNMIGYMLRGFFESHRRHLIWECELVLPLARKRLRAADLEELGQKMISHRDAQQVIWLTPFNVDDKKCQDNCRSRANRSDADHEMSSDLENVVKFPL
;
A
#
# COMPACT_ATOMS: atom_id res chain seq x y z
N MET A 1 24.88 -0.37 29.60
CA MET A 1 25.71 -0.52 28.38
C MET A 1 25.44 -1.81 27.59
N LYS A 2 25.53 -3.02 28.16
CA LYS A 2 25.30 -4.30 27.42
C LYS A 2 23.92 -4.39 26.71
N ALA A 3 22.85 -3.90 27.33
CA ALA A 3 21.50 -3.91 26.73
C ALA A 3 21.33 -2.93 25.55
N VAL A 4 22.07 -1.80 25.55
CA VAL A 4 22.05 -0.81 24.46
C VAL A 4 22.84 -1.32 23.26
N ILE A 5 24.02 -1.92 23.51
CA ILE A 5 24.84 -2.57 22.47
C ILE A 5 24.08 -3.72 21.81
N ARG A 6 23.37 -4.54 22.61
CA ARG A 6 22.57 -5.66 22.10
C ARG A 6 21.38 -5.18 21.26
N ARG A 7 20.70 -4.09 21.64
CA ARG A 7 19.63 -3.47 20.82
C ARG A 7 20.15 -2.88 19.50
N ASN A 8 21.32 -2.26 19.51
CA ASN A 8 21.93 -1.70 18.30
C ASN A 8 22.36 -2.81 17.32
N SER A 9 22.92 -3.90 17.84
CA SER A 9 23.31 -5.07 17.04
C SER A 9 22.10 -5.82 16.43
N VAL A 10 20.98 -5.90 17.15
CA VAL A 10 19.74 -6.49 16.59
C VAL A 10 19.16 -5.61 15.48
N ARG A 11 19.16 -4.27 15.65
CA ARG A 11 18.70 -3.33 14.62
C ARG A 11 19.54 -3.39 13.35
N SER A 12 20.87 -3.52 13.46
CA SER A 12 21.74 -3.63 12.28
C SER A 12 21.50 -4.93 11.50
N LEU A 13 21.37 -6.07 12.20
CA LEU A 13 21.07 -7.35 11.56
C LEU A 13 19.69 -7.37 10.88
N GLN A 14 18.70 -6.73 11.49
CA GLN A 14 17.37 -6.58 10.90
C GLN A 14 17.38 -5.70 9.64
N ALA A 15 18.18 -4.63 9.62
CA ALA A 15 18.33 -3.79 8.44
C ALA A 15 19.06 -4.51 7.29
N GLU A 16 20.10 -5.31 7.60
CA GLU A 16 20.79 -6.14 6.62
C GLU A 16 19.87 -7.22 6.02
N ALA A 17 19.09 -7.91 6.85
CA ALA A 17 18.10 -8.89 6.40
C ALA A 17 17.01 -8.24 5.52
N ALA A 18 16.51 -7.07 5.92
CA ALA A 18 15.55 -6.31 5.12
C ALA A 18 16.10 -5.97 3.74
N ARG A 19 17.33 -5.42 3.67
CA ARG A 19 18.00 -5.13 2.40
C ARG A 19 18.18 -6.39 1.55
N ALA A 20 18.51 -7.52 2.16
CA ALA A 20 18.61 -8.80 1.44
C ALA A 20 17.27 -9.24 0.82
N ASP A 21 16.14 -8.99 1.47
CA ASP A 21 14.81 -9.28 0.92
C ASP A 21 14.48 -8.40 -0.29
N PHE A 22 14.82 -7.11 -0.26
CA PHE A 22 14.66 -6.22 -1.42
C PHE A 22 15.47 -6.70 -2.62
N ILE A 23 16.68 -7.22 -2.41
CA ILE A 23 17.51 -7.75 -3.50
C ILE A 23 16.98 -9.09 -4.01
N ARG A 24 16.59 -10.00 -3.11
CA ARG A 24 16.22 -11.37 -3.49
C ARG A 24 14.81 -11.47 -4.05
N ASN A 25 13.87 -10.73 -3.48
CA ASN A 25 12.44 -10.89 -3.72
C ASN A 25 11.69 -9.55 -3.84
N PRO A 26 12.15 -8.58 -4.67
CA PRO A 26 11.57 -7.24 -4.71
C PRO A 26 10.07 -7.22 -5.02
N ILE A 27 9.60 -8.11 -5.90
CA ILE A 27 8.17 -8.24 -6.23
C ILE A 27 7.35 -8.78 -5.04
N ASP A 28 7.91 -9.66 -4.22
CA ASP A 28 7.23 -10.14 -3.01
C ASP A 28 7.18 -9.06 -1.93
N VAL A 29 8.18 -8.18 -1.90
CA VAL A 29 8.15 -7.02 -1.01
C VAL A 29 7.05 -6.04 -1.41
N LEU A 30 6.91 -5.72 -2.70
CA LEU A 30 5.80 -4.91 -3.21
C LEU A 30 4.44 -5.56 -2.89
N ALA A 31 4.29 -6.85 -3.15
CA ALA A 31 3.07 -7.59 -2.79
C ALA A 31 2.78 -7.61 -1.28
N SER A 32 3.82 -7.53 -0.44
CA SER A 32 3.66 -7.37 1.00
C SER A 32 3.17 -5.96 1.36
N ASP A 33 3.66 -4.92 0.68
CA ASP A 33 3.19 -3.56 0.90
C ASP A 33 1.72 -3.38 0.47
N HIS A 34 1.33 -3.89 -0.70
CA HIS A 34 -0.08 -3.88 -1.15
C HIS A 34 -1.04 -4.47 -0.09
N ARG A 35 -0.66 -5.60 0.52
CA ARG A 35 -1.43 -6.19 1.63
C ARG A 35 -1.51 -5.29 2.86
N CYS A 36 -0.49 -4.49 3.12
CA CYS A 36 -0.48 -3.54 4.23
C CYS A 36 -1.28 -2.27 3.94
N ARG A 37 -1.36 -1.86 2.67
CA ARG A 37 -2.22 -0.79 2.18
C ARG A 37 -3.69 -1.14 2.25
N LEU A 38 -4.07 -2.35 1.84
CA LEU A 38 -5.43 -2.86 2.04
C LEU A 38 -5.84 -2.81 3.53
N ARG A 39 -4.95 -3.25 4.43
CA ARG A 39 -5.20 -3.11 5.89
C ARG A 39 -5.32 -1.66 6.36
N SER A 40 -4.70 -0.70 5.65
CA SER A 40 -4.84 0.72 5.97
C SER A 40 -6.19 1.27 5.52
N CYS A 41 -6.69 0.80 4.38
CA CYS A 41 -8.06 1.06 3.94
C CYS A 41 -9.08 0.57 4.98
N ASP A 42 -8.86 -0.62 5.55
CA ASP A 42 -9.72 -1.14 6.62
C ASP A 42 -9.69 -0.27 7.90
N PHE A 43 -8.55 0.37 8.21
CA PHE A 43 -8.48 1.31 9.33
C PHE A 43 -9.19 2.62 9.02
N LEU A 44 -9.07 3.13 7.79
CA LEU A 44 -9.78 4.33 7.35
C LEU A 44 -11.30 4.13 7.40
N GLU A 45 -11.77 2.96 6.95
CA GLU A 45 -13.19 2.58 7.03
C GLU A 45 -13.69 2.51 8.48
N GLN A 46 -12.94 1.85 9.38
CA GLN A 46 -13.28 1.81 10.80
C GLN A 46 -13.32 3.21 11.44
N ILE A 47 -12.41 4.11 11.05
CA ILE A 47 -12.43 5.49 11.51
C ILE A 47 -13.69 6.18 11.00
N ALA A 48 -14.03 6.04 9.73
CA ALA A 48 -15.21 6.64 9.12
C ALA A 48 -16.52 6.18 9.78
N ASP A 49 -16.63 4.87 10.09
CA ASP A 49 -17.79 4.28 10.76
C ASP A 49 -17.93 4.70 12.23
N SER A 50 -16.83 5.15 12.86
CA SER A 50 -16.79 5.50 14.29
C SER A 50 -17.00 7.00 14.54
N LEU A 51 -17.14 7.81 13.49
CA LEU A 51 -17.37 9.25 13.61
C LEU A 51 -18.77 9.57 14.14
N PRO A 52 -18.94 10.64 14.94
CA PRO A 52 -17.88 11.43 15.58
C PRO A 52 -17.37 10.84 16.90
N ASP A 53 -18.12 9.90 17.50
CA ASP A 53 -18.08 9.68 18.95
C ASP A 53 -17.02 8.67 19.43
N THR A 54 -16.65 7.70 18.61
CA THR A 54 -15.87 6.52 19.06
C THR A 54 -14.55 6.32 18.30
N VAL A 55 -14.03 7.39 17.71
CA VAL A 55 -12.82 7.36 16.90
C VAL A 55 -11.61 6.89 17.71
N ASN A 56 -10.92 5.86 17.21
CA ASN A 56 -9.74 5.30 17.85
C ASN A 56 -8.47 6.09 17.47
N SER A 57 -7.95 6.89 18.41
CA SER A 57 -6.70 7.66 18.25
C SER A 57 -5.49 6.83 17.81
N ALA A 58 -5.39 5.55 18.23
CA ALA A 58 -4.30 4.69 17.82
C ALA A 58 -4.39 4.30 16.33
N PHE A 59 -5.60 4.11 15.80
CA PHE A 59 -5.81 3.89 14.37
C PHE A 59 -5.47 5.14 13.58
N CYS A 60 -5.91 6.33 14.02
CA CYS A 60 -5.52 7.59 13.37
C CYS A 60 -4.00 7.75 13.28
N LYS A 61 -3.26 7.55 14.39
CA LYS A 61 -1.78 7.65 14.42
C LYS A 61 -1.10 6.66 13.47
N LYS A 62 -1.60 5.42 13.42
CA LYS A 62 -1.07 4.38 12.53
C LYS A 62 -1.29 4.75 11.07
N THR A 63 -2.49 5.21 10.73
CA THR A 63 -2.85 5.63 9.37
C THR A 63 -2.05 6.85 8.92
N ILE A 64 -1.89 7.87 9.79
CA ILE A 64 -1.06 9.06 9.53
C ILE A 64 0.37 8.66 9.13
N SER A 65 0.99 7.75 9.89
CA SER A 65 2.35 7.30 9.58
C SER A 65 2.45 6.69 8.18
N ARG A 66 1.44 5.90 7.78
CA ARG A 66 1.45 5.22 6.49
C ARG A 66 1.20 6.17 5.33
N LEU A 67 0.22 7.05 5.45
CA LEU A 67 -0.09 8.06 4.44
C LEU A 67 1.09 9.01 4.22
N ARG A 68 1.78 9.40 5.30
CA ARG A 68 2.88 10.37 5.22
C ARG A 68 4.21 9.78 4.74
N TYR A 69 4.51 8.53 5.08
CA TYR A 69 5.85 7.96 4.85
C TYR A 69 5.84 6.74 3.94
N ASP A 70 4.91 5.81 4.13
CA ASP A 70 4.90 4.55 3.38
C ASP A 70 4.31 4.74 1.97
N LEU A 71 3.24 5.55 1.84
CA LEU A 71 2.58 5.85 0.56
C LEU A 71 3.53 6.45 -0.48
N PRO A 72 4.25 7.55 -0.20
CA PRO A 72 5.14 8.16 -1.19
C PRO A 72 6.31 7.25 -1.60
N ILE A 73 6.86 6.47 -0.66
CA ILE A 73 7.98 5.55 -0.96
C ILE A 73 7.54 4.43 -1.89
N HIS A 74 6.32 3.92 -1.73
CA HIS A 74 5.80 2.89 -2.61
C HIS A 74 5.53 3.39 -4.02
N HIS A 75 4.85 4.54 -4.15
CA HIS A 75 4.65 5.16 -5.45
C HIS A 75 6.00 5.44 -6.12
N LEU A 76 7.03 5.81 -5.35
CA LEU A 76 8.38 5.97 -5.86
C LEU A 76 8.99 4.64 -6.36
N ASP A 77 8.83 3.55 -5.59
CA ASP A 77 9.25 2.20 -5.98
C ASP A 77 8.53 1.74 -7.27
N GLU A 78 7.27 2.10 -7.46
CA GLU A 78 6.51 1.78 -8.67
C GLU A 78 6.88 2.66 -9.86
N ASN A 79 6.71 3.98 -9.72
CA ASN A 79 6.88 4.96 -10.79
C ASN A 79 8.33 5.03 -11.31
N GLN A 80 9.33 4.95 -10.41
CA GLN A 80 10.74 5.14 -10.79
C GLN A 80 11.53 3.84 -10.92
N ALA A 81 10.97 2.70 -10.48
CA ALA A 81 11.61 1.40 -10.63
C ALA A 81 10.73 0.40 -11.38
N LEU A 82 9.61 -0.06 -10.82
CA LEU A 82 8.84 -1.17 -11.41
C LEU A 82 8.27 -0.85 -12.81
N PHE A 83 7.57 0.27 -12.96
CA PHE A 83 6.87 0.61 -14.20
C PHE A 83 7.82 0.80 -15.39
N PRO A 84 8.96 1.51 -15.26
CA PRO A 84 9.96 1.57 -16.34
C PRO A 84 10.49 0.19 -16.76
N LEU A 85 10.69 -0.73 -15.81
CA LEU A 85 11.12 -2.10 -16.12
C LEU A 85 10.04 -2.89 -16.87
N LEU A 86 8.78 -2.73 -16.45
CA LEU A 86 7.64 -3.34 -17.13
C LEU A 86 7.48 -2.82 -18.55
N ARG A 87 7.52 -1.51 -18.78
CA ARG A 87 7.46 -0.93 -20.13
C ARG A 87 8.58 -1.48 -21.04
N ARG A 88 9.78 -1.67 -20.49
CA ARG A 88 10.93 -2.25 -21.22
C ARG A 88 10.76 -3.74 -21.56
N ARG A 89 10.06 -4.51 -20.72
CA ARG A 89 9.95 -5.99 -20.83
C ARG A 89 8.62 -6.48 -21.39
N SER A 90 7.60 -5.64 -21.39
CA SER A 90 6.28 -5.98 -21.90
C SER A 90 6.31 -6.18 -23.40
N LYS A 91 5.45 -7.09 -23.88
CA LYS A 91 5.23 -7.34 -25.30
C LYS A 91 3.94 -6.65 -25.71
N LEU A 92 3.77 -6.40 -27.01
CA LEU A 92 2.55 -5.80 -27.57
C LEU A 92 1.26 -6.49 -27.08
N GLY A 93 1.25 -7.81 -26.94
CA GLY A 93 0.07 -8.55 -26.47
C GLY A 93 -0.22 -8.43 -24.97
N ASP A 94 0.62 -7.78 -24.17
CA ASP A 94 0.37 -7.57 -22.74
C ASP A 94 -0.53 -6.34 -22.48
N ASN A 95 -0.60 -5.38 -23.42
CA ASN A 95 -1.46 -4.19 -23.36
C ASN A 95 -1.41 -3.41 -22.03
N ILE A 96 -0.25 -3.36 -21.36
CA ILE A 96 -0.14 -2.80 -20.01
C ILE A 96 0.07 -1.28 -19.99
N ASP A 97 0.57 -0.68 -21.06
CA ASP A 97 1.05 0.72 -21.04
C ASP A 97 -0.03 1.70 -20.57
N GLY A 98 -1.26 1.58 -21.08
CA GLY A 98 -2.38 2.42 -20.65
C GLY A 98 -2.79 2.21 -19.19
N VAL A 99 -2.59 1.01 -18.64
CA VAL A 99 -2.80 0.75 -17.20
C VAL A 99 -1.72 1.46 -16.40
N LEU A 100 -0.44 1.36 -16.80
CA LEU A 100 0.65 2.03 -16.08
C LEU A 100 0.51 3.56 -16.10
N ASP A 101 0.12 4.14 -17.25
CA ASP A 101 -0.10 5.58 -17.38
C ASP A 101 -1.23 6.07 -16.46
N GLN A 102 -2.31 5.30 -16.34
CA GLN A 102 -3.42 5.60 -15.43
C GLN A 102 -2.98 5.52 -13.96
N LEU A 103 -2.28 4.45 -13.57
CA LEU A 103 -1.80 4.29 -12.18
C LEU A 103 -0.83 5.41 -11.79
N GLU A 104 0.09 5.80 -12.68
CA GLU A 104 1.00 6.93 -12.45
C GLU A 104 0.26 8.26 -12.25
N ALA A 105 -0.82 8.50 -13.01
CA ALA A 105 -1.65 9.69 -12.85
C ALA A 105 -2.41 9.68 -11.51
N GLU A 106 -2.95 8.52 -11.11
CA GLU A 106 -3.65 8.33 -9.84
C GLU A 106 -2.73 8.55 -8.64
N HIS A 107 -1.46 8.10 -8.70
CA HIS A 107 -0.48 8.30 -7.62
C HIS A 107 -0.30 9.76 -7.19
N SER A 108 -0.27 10.68 -8.15
CA SER A 108 -0.14 12.12 -7.88
C SER A 108 -1.35 12.69 -7.14
N ALA A 109 -2.56 12.28 -7.55
CA ALA A 109 -3.80 12.68 -6.91
C ALA A 109 -3.91 12.07 -5.50
N ASP A 110 -3.55 10.79 -5.36
CA ASP A 110 -3.57 10.06 -4.09
C ASP A 110 -2.62 10.67 -3.06
N GLU A 111 -1.43 11.11 -3.44
CA GLU A 111 -0.50 11.78 -2.52
C GLU A 111 -1.04 13.11 -1.99
N SER A 112 -1.66 13.90 -2.86
CA SER A 112 -2.30 15.18 -2.48
C SER A 112 -3.47 14.92 -1.52
N TYR A 113 -4.32 13.95 -1.84
CA TYR A 113 -5.46 13.58 -1.00
C TYR A 113 -5.01 13.00 0.35
N ALA A 114 -3.96 12.18 0.35
CA ALA A 114 -3.38 11.63 1.57
C ALA A 114 -2.82 12.71 2.51
N ALA A 115 -2.28 13.80 1.96
CA ALA A 115 -1.83 14.94 2.74
C ALA A 115 -3.00 15.63 3.48
N GLU A 116 -4.11 15.90 2.78
CA GLU A 116 -5.32 16.48 3.37
C GLU A 116 -5.91 15.58 4.46
N LEU A 117 -6.05 14.28 4.18
CA LEU A 117 -6.54 13.31 5.16
C LEU A 117 -5.64 13.22 6.39
N THR A 118 -4.33 13.36 6.20
CA THR A 118 -3.37 13.34 7.31
C THR A 118 -3.61 14.50 8.28
N GLU A 119 -4.03 15.68 7.80
CA GLU A 119 -4.38 16.81 8.66
C GLU A 119 -5.63 16.50 9.49
N CYS A 120 -6.71 16.03 8.85
CA CYS A 120 -7.94 15.64 9.52
C CYS A 120 -7.71 14.54 10.57
N LEU A 121 -6.96 13.50 10.21
CA LEU A 121 -6.62 12.39 11.11
C LEU A 121 -5.76 12.86 12.29
N THR A 122 -4.92 13.89 12.10
CA THR A 122 -4.09 14.44 13.18
C THR A 122 -4.95 15.10 14.26
N LEU A 123 -6.01 15.81 13.86
CA LEU A 123 -6.97 16.41 14.79
C LEU A 123 -7.76 15.32 15.53
N LEU A 124 -8.29 14.32 14.80
CA LEU A 124 -8.96 13.17 15.40
C LEU A 124 -8.06 12.43 16.40
N ALA A 125 -6.77 12.25 16.08
CA ALA A 125 -5.81 11.59 16.96
C ALA A 125 -5.59 12.33 18.30
N ARG A 126 -5.87 13.64 18.34
CA ARG A 126 -5.80 14.49 19.54
C ARG A 126 -7.13 14.59 20.28
N GLY A 127 -8.21 14.03 19.74
CA GLY A 127 -9.56 14.20 20.25
C GLY A 127 -10.14 15.58 19.92
N GLU A 128 -9.59 16.26 18.91
CA GLU A 128 -10.07 17.55 18.43
C GLU A 128 -11.02 17.35 17.25
N PRO A 129 -12.12 18.13 17.15
CA PRO A 129 -13.05 18.03 16.03
C PRO A 129 -12.39 18.58 14.75
N PRO A 130 -12.24 17.79 13.67
CA PRO A 130 -11.57 18.27 12.44
C PRO A 130 -12.47 19.11 11.54
N GLY A 131 -13.74 19.31 11.92
CA GLY A 131 -14.78 19.90 11.09
C GLY A 131 -16.08 19.09 11.17
N ASP A 132 -16.88 19.15 10.10
CA ASP A 132 -18.12 18.37 9.98
C ASP A 132 -17.82 16.86 9.85
N PRO A 133 -18.30 16.01 10.78
CA PRO A 133 -18.12 14.56 10.72
C PRO A 133 -18.61 13.93 9.42
N ASN A 134 -19.67 14.47 8.79
CA ASN A 134 -20.18 13.93 7.53
C ASN A 134 -19.19 14.18 6.38
N MET A 135 -18.61 15.38 6.32
CA MET A 135 -17.58 15.72 5.33
C MET A 135 -16.34 14.85 5.50
N ILE A 136 -15.87 14.67 6.74
CA ILE A 136 -14.71 13.81 7.02
C ILE A 136 -15.01 12.36 6.63
N GLY A 137 -16.19 11.85 6.97
CA GLY A 137 -16.63 10.51 6.56
C GLY A 137 -16.64 10.35 5.04
N TYR A 138 -17.14 11.35 4.32
CA TYR A 138 -17.12 11.37 2.86
C TYR A 138 -15.69 11.33 2.29
N MET A 139 -14.78 12.16 2.83
CA MET A 139 -13.38 12.19 2.38
C MET A 139 -12.66 10.85 2.63
N LEU A 140 -12.85 10.26 3.81
CA LEU A 140 -12.27 8.95 4.14
C LEU A 140 -12.75 7.87 3.17
N ARG A 141 -14.06 7.80 2.92
CA ARG A 141 -14.67 6.83 1.99
C ARG A 141 -14.18 7.00 0.56
N GLY A 142 -14.15 8.24 0.07
CA GLY A 142 -13.63 8.53 -1.27
C GLY A 142 -12.21 8.02 -1.47
N PHE A 143 -11.33 8.25 -0.49
CA PHE A 143 -9.94 7.78 -0.56
C PHE A 143 -9.83 6.25 -0.50
N PHE A 144 -10.39 5.59 0.53
CA PHE A 144 -10.15 4.14 0.67
C PHE A 144 -10.85 3.32 -0.42
N GLU A 145 -11.97 3.78 -0.96
CA GLU A 145 -12.63 3.10 -2.08
C GLU A 145 -11.83 3.23 -3.37
N SER A 146 -11.29 4.42 -3.64
CA SER A 146 -10.39 4.65 -4.77
C SER A 146 -9.14 3.78 -4.67
N HIS A 147 -8.47 3.83 -3.52
CA HIS A 147 -7.21 3.13 -3.31
C HIS A 147 -7.39 1.60 -3.32
N ARG A 148 -8.54 1.07 -2.87
CA ARG A 148 -8.87 -0.36 -3.04
C ARG A 148 -8.99 -0.76 -4.51
N ARG A 149 -9.64 0.06 -5.35
CA ARG A 149 -9.72 -0.20 -6.80
C ARG A 149 -8.36 -0.13 -7.46
N HIS A 150 -7.55 0.86 -7.09
CA HIS A 150 -6.18 1.02 -7.55
C HIS A 150 -5.35 -0.25 -7.28
N LEU A 151 -5.35 -0.73 -6.03
CA LEU A 151 -4.61 -1.93 -5.62
C LEU A 151 -5.06 -3.21 -6.33
N ILE A 152 -6.31 -3.31 -6.79
CA ILE A 152 -6.77 -4.46 -7.61
C ILE A 152 -5.98 -4.49 -8.92
N TRP A 153 -5.84 -3.35 -9.61
CA TRP A 153 -5.06 -3.29 -10.85
C TRP A 153 -3.60 -3.71 -10.63
N GLU A 154 -3.00 -3.24 -9.54
CA GLU A 154 -1.62 -3.57 -9.21
C GLU A 154 -1.44 -5.05 -8.88
N CYS A 155 -2.34 -5.62 -8.07
CA CYS A 155 -2.27 -7.01 -7.64
C CYS A 155 -2.63 -8.00 -8.75
N GLU A 156 -3.62 -7.69 -9.58
CA GLU A 156 -4.18 -8.63 -10.56
C GLU A 156 -3.55 -8.51 -11.95
N LEU A 157 -2.98 -7.35 -12.30
CA LEU A 157 -2.34 -7.15 -13.61
C LEU A 157 -0.85 -6.84 -13.50
N VAL A 158 -0.47 -5.82 -12.73
CA VAL A 158 0.92 -5.32 -12.70
C VAL A 158 1.87 -6.37 -12.12
N LEU A 159 1.64 -6.84 -10.90
CA LEU A 159 2.54 -7.80 -10.24
C LEU A 159 2.61 -9.15 -10.96
N PRO A 160 1.50 -9.75 -11.44
CA PRO A 160 1.56 -10.98 -12.22
C PRO A 160 2.35 -10.81 -13.52
N LEU A 161 2.18 -9.68 -14.21
CA LEU A 161 2.96 -9.38 -15.40
C LEU A 161 4.44 -9.20 -15.06
N ALA A 162 4.77 -8.53 -13.96
CA ALA A 162 6.15 -8.35 -13.51
C ALA A 162 6.82 -9.70 -13.26
N ARG A 163 6.15 -10.63 -12.56
CA ARG A 163 6.65 -12.00 -12.36
C ARG A 163 6.87 -12.75 -13.67
N LYS A 164 6.00 -12.52 -14.66
CA LYS A 164 6.08 -13.17 -15.97
C LYS A 164 7.18 -12.59 -16.88
N ARG A 165 7.50 -11.31 -16.75
CA ARG A 165 8.33 -10.57 -17.73
C ARG A 165 9.72 -10.19 -17.22
N LEU A 166 9.87 -9.90 -15.94
CA LEU A 166 11.15 -9.47 -15.39
C LEU A 166 12.11 -10.64 -15.24
N ARG A 167 13.38 -10.40 -15.60
CA ARG A 167 14.48 -11.36 -15.49
C ARG A 167 15.31 -11.06 -14.25
N ALA A 168 16.23 -11.96 -13.91
CA ALA A 168 17.11 -11.80 -12.76
C ALA A 168 17.81 -10.42 -12.69
N ALA A 169 18.35 -9.93 -13.81
CA ALA A 169 18.99 -8.62 -13.87
C ALA A 169 18.01 -7.45 -13.64
N ASP A 170 16.74 -7.58 -14.07
CA ASP A 170 15.73 -6.54 -13.81
C ASP A 170 15.29 -6.55 -12.34
N LEU A 171 15.21 -7.73 -11.72
CA LEU A 171 14.89 -7.87 -10.31
C LEU A 171 16.01 -7.30 -9.42
N GLU A 172 17.27 -7.52 -9.79
CA GLU A 172 18.41 -6.90 -9.11
C GLU A 172 18.38 -5.36 -9.25
N GLU A 173 18.12 -4.84 -10.46
CA GLU A 173 17.93 -3.40 -10.69
C GLU A 173 16.79 -2.83 -9.85
N LEU A 174 15.64 -3.51 -9.81
CA LEU A 174 14.47 -3.11 -9.02
C LEU A 174 14.82 -3.04 -7.54
N GLY A 175 15.38 -4.13 -6.98
CA GLY A 175 15.75 -4.19 -5.57
C GLY A 175 16.75 -3.10 -5.17
N GLN A 176 17.74 -2.83 -6.03
CA GLN A 176 18.73 -1.79 -5.79
C GLN A 176 18.10 -0.39 -5.80
N LYS A 177 17.20 -0.10 -6.75
CA LYS A 177 16.47 1.19 -6.78
C LYS A 177 15.59 1.36 -5.55
N MET A 178 14.82 0.34 -5.17
CA MET A 178 13.99 0.38 -3.97
C MET A 178 14.85 0.71 -2.75
N ILE A 179 15.98 0.03 -2.56
CA ILE A 179 16.92 0.34 -1.48
C ILE A 179 17.38 1.81 -1.52
N SER A 180 17.78 2.30 -2.70
CA SER A 180 18.24 3.68 -2.88
C SER A 180 17.17 4.72 -2.55
N HIS A 181 15.89 4.46 -2.85
CA HIS A 181 14.78 5.34 -2.47
C HIS A 181 14.70 5.52 -0.95
N ARG A 182 14.89 4.45 -0.18
CA ARG A 182 14.83 4.50 1.29
C ARG A 182 16.07 5.14 1.88
N ASP A 183 17.25 4.89 1.30
CA ASP A 183 18.49 5.58 1.68
C ASP A 183 18.37 7.11 1.47
N ALA A 184 17.76 7.56 0.36
CA ALA A 184 17.61 8.98 0.01
C ALA A 184 16.60 9.74 0.89
N GLN A 185 15.49 9.11 1.27
CA GLN A 185 14.44 9.74 2.08
C GLN A 185 14.77 9.83 3.58
N GLN A 186 15.95 9.37 4.02
CA GLN A 186 16.35 9.27 5.44
C GLN A 186 15.31 8.56 6.33
N VAL A 187 14.43 7.75 5.73
CA VAL A 187 13.43 7.00 6.47
C VAL A 187 14.17 5.96 7.28
N ILE A 188 13.96 5.98 8.59
CA ILE A 188 14.56 5.00 9.49
C ILE A 188 14.23 3.61 8.91
N TRP A 189 15.25 2.77 8.73
CA TRP A 189 15.14 1.32 8.49
C TRP A 189 14.43 0.63 9.67
N LEU A 190 13.22 1.05 10.01
CA LEU A 190 12.31 0.27 10.83
C LEU A 190 11.83 -0.82 9.89
N THR A 191 12.48 -1.97 10.02
CA THR A 191 12.08 -3.33 9.63
C THR A 191 10.96 -3.46 8.59
N PRO A 192 11.08 -4.38 7.61
CA PRO A 192 9.95 -4.70 6.74
C PRO A 192 8.77 -4.99 7.65
N PHE A 193 7.66 -4.31 7.38
CA PHE A 193 6.30 -4.65 7.78
C PHE A 193 6.25 -5.66 8.90
N ASN A 194 5.93 -5.24 10.13
CA ASN A 194 5.77 -6.18 11.25
C ASN A 194 4.85 -7.34 10.83
N VAL A 195 5.45 -8.47 10.42
CA VAL A 195 4.77 -9.67 9.88
C VAL A 195 4.15 -10.48 11.03
N ASP A 196 4.53 -10.14 12.28
CA ASP A 196 4.01 -10.71 13.51
C ASP A 196 2.77 -9.96 14.03
N ASP A 197 1.71 -9.94 13.21
CA ASP A 197 0.36 -9.85 13.75
C ASP A 197 -0.37 -11.15 13.41
N LYS A 198 0.04 -12.24 14.07
CA LYS A 198 -0.59 -13.57 13.96
C LYS A 198 -2.12 -13.50 14.16
N LYS A 199 -2.61 -12.56 14.98
CA LYS A 199 -4.05 -12.31 15.16
C LYS A 199 -4.76 -11.82 13.90
N CYS A 200 -4.04 -11.16 12.99
CA CYS A 200 -4.59 -10.61 11.76
C CYS A 200 -4.63 -11.66 10.62
N GLN A 201 -3.67 -12.60 10.59
CA GLN A 201 -3.63 -13.71 9.62
C GLN A 201 -4.83 -14.67 9.79
N ASP A 202 -5.25 -14.92 11.03
CA ASP A 202 -6.40 -15.78 11.32
C ASP A 202 -7.74 -15.10 10.95
N ASN A 203 -7.80 -13.76 11.02
CA ASN A 203 -9.03 -13.01 10.73
C ASN A 203 -9.31 -12.90 9.21
N CYS A 204 -8.28 -12.74 8.37
CA CYS A 204 -8.41 -12.73 6.91
C CYS A 204 -8.93 -14.07 6.34
N ARG A 205 -8.43 -15.22 6.85
CA ARG A 205 -8.94 -16.54 6.46
C ARG A 205 -10.40 -16.76 6.87
N SER A 206 -10.81 -16.20 8.01
CA SER A 206 -12.18 -16.35 8.52
C SER A 206 -13.21 -15.46 7.81
N ARG A 207 -12.79 -14.35 7.20
CA ARG A 207 -13.66 -13.46 6.41
C ARG A 207 -13.80 -13.91 4.96
N ALA A 208 -12.74 -14.41 4.33
CA ALA A 208 -12.82 -15.03 2.99
C ALA A 208 -13.80 -16.22 2.98
N ASN A 209 -13.82 -17.04 4.05
CA ASN A 209 -14.78 -18.15 4.18
C ASN A 209 -16.22 -17.73 4.51
N ARG A 210 -16.50 -16.44 4.77
CA ARG A 210 -17.85 -15.94 5.05
C ARG A 210 -18.48 -15.23 3.84
N SER A 211 -17.69 -14.80 2.86
CA SER A 211 -18.20 -14.20 1.62
C SER A 211 -18.59 -15.23 0.55
N ASP A 212 -18.15 -16.49 0.67
CA ASP A 212 -18.37 -17.53 -0.34
C ASP A 212 -19.66 -18.35 -0.12
N ALA A 213 -20.50 -17.97 0.86
CA ALA A 213 -21.73 -18.71 1.17
C ALA A 213 -22.99 -18.17 0.44
N ASP A 214 -22.96 -16.95 -0.09
CA ASP A 214 -24.12 -16.33 -0.73
C ASP A 214 -23.70 -15.49 -1.94
N HIS A 215 -23.52 -16.10 -3.11
CA HIS A 215 -23.97 -15.53 -4.40
C HIS A 215 -23.73 -16.53 -5.53
N GLU A 216 -24.84 -16.94 -6.15
CA GLU A 216 -24.86 -17.71 -7.40
C GLU A 216 -24.11 -16.98 -8.52
N MET A 217 -23.37 -17.77 -9.30
CA MET A 217 -22.82 -17.44 -10.61
C MET A 217 -23.84 -16.69 -11.47
N SER A 218 -23.56 -15.42 -11.78
CA SER A 218 -24.18 -14.72 -12.91
C SER A 218 -23.12 -13.96 -13.69
N SER A 219 -23.22 -14.13 -15.00
CA SER A 219 -22.37 -13.61 -16.07
C SER A 219 -22.34 -12.08 -16.11
N ASP A 220 -21.23 -11.45 -15.70
CA ASP A 220 -21.03 -10.00 -15.85
C ASP A 220 -19.54 -9.60 -15.99
N LEU A 221 -18.81 -10.25 -16.90
CA LEU A 221 -17.47 -9.77 -17.32
C LEU A 221 -17.49 -8.80 -18.51
N GLU A 222 -18.68 -8.41 -19.01
CA GLU A 222 -18.81 -7.52 -20.17
C GLU A 222 -19.28 -6.08 -19.83
N ASN A 223 -19.56 -5.75 -18.56
CA ASN A 223 -20.18 -4.46 -18.20
C ASN A 223 -19.30 -3.46 -17.41
N VAL A 224 -17.99 -3.71 -17.22
CA VAL A 224 -17.08 -2.76 -16.55
C VAL A 224 -16.46 -1.71 -17.51
N VAL A 225 -16.87 -1.70 -18.78
CA VAL A 225 -16.47 -0.65 -19.73
C VAL A 225 -17.51 0.45 -19.74
N LYS A 226 -17.36 1.45 -18.86
CA LYS A 226 -17.81 2.85 -19.05
C LYS A 226 -17.34 3.73 -17.89
N PHE A 227 -16.28 4.50 -18.14
CA PHE A 227 -15.91 5.66 -17.34
C PHE A 227 -16.54 6.93 -17.94
N PRO A 228 -17.06 7.88 -17.15
CA PRO A 228 -17.30 9.24 -17.63
C PRO A 228 -16.00 10.04 -17.66
N LEU A 229 -15.88 10.90 -18.68
CA LEU A 229 -14.82 11.90 -18.89
C LEU A 229 -14.81 12.97 -17.79
#